data_AF-A0A8C1KGY7-F1
#
_entry.id   AF-A0A8C1KGY7-F1
#
_cell.length_a   1.000
_cell.length_b   1.000
_cell.length_c   1.000
_cell.angle_alpha   90.00
_cell.angle_beta   90.00
_cell.angle_gamma   90.00
#
_symmetry.space_group_name_H-M   'P 1'
#
loop_
_entity.id
_entity.type
_entity.pdbx_description
1 polymer ?
#
loop_
_entity_poly.entity_id
_entity_poly.type
_entity_poly.pdbx_seq_one_letter_code
_entity_poly.pdbx_strand_id
1 'polypeptide(L)'
;MGSHFRSYVWDPVLIISQIILMQCIYYSFLGLWLAGVDGLVHTSRSLDQIFSYEVLGFSTTQGRLSMMAFILNSLTCALGLWFFIRRGKQCLDFTVTVHFFHMIGCWIYNTHLKAALSWWLVNVACMALMAVIGEYLCMRTELRAIPVNTAPKSNL
;
A
#
# COMPACT_ATOMS: atom_id res chain seq x y z
N MET A 1 34.80 -24.08 -7.08
CA MET A 1 33.78 -23.34 -7.86
C MET A 1 32.89 -22.61 -6.87
N GLY A 2 33.17 -21.33 -6.63
CA GLY A 2 32.49 -20.54 -5.60
C GLY A 2 31.01 -20.38 -5.92
N SER A 3 30.17 -20.43 -4.89
CA SER A 3 28.76 -20.08 -4.98
C SER A 3 28.64 -18.69 -5.58
N HIS A 4 28.15 -18.61 -6.81
CA HIS A 4 27.80 -17.36 -7.46
C HIS A 4 26.61 -16.80 -6.68
N PHE A 5 26.88 -15.97 -5.68
CA PHE A 5 25.86 -15.15 -5.03
C PHE A 5 25.14 -14.42 -6.16
N ARG A 6 23.85 -14.71 -6.31
CA ARG A 6 23.01 -14.18 -7.38
C ARG A 6 23.10 -12.65 -7.32
N SER A 7 23.93 -12.10 -8.20
CA SER A 7 24.01 -10.68 -8.48
C SER A 7 22.58 -10.16 -8.63
N TYR A 8 22.29 -9.04 -7.99
CA TYR A 8 21.05 -8.32 -8.19
C TYR A 8 21.02 -7.92 -9.68
N VAL A 9 20.43 -8.77 -10.53
CA VAL A 9 20.19 -8.41 -11.93
C VAL A 9 19.13 -7.32 -11.86
N TRP A 10 19.57 -6.08 -12.02
CA TRP A 10 18.71 -4.92 -12.02
C TRP A 10 17.78 -5.04 -13.24
N ASP A 11 16.53 -5.39 -12.97
CA ASP A 11 15.47 -5.43 -13.97
C ASP A 11 14.54 -4.22 -13.75
N PRO A 12 14.79 -3.11 -14.46
CA PRO A 12 14.02 -1.88 -14.28
C PRO A 12 12.56 -2.05 -14.68
N VAL A 13 12.30 -2.92 -15.66
CA VAL A 13 10.94 -3.17 -16.16
C VAL A 13 10.11 -3.83 -15.07
N LEU A 14 10.70 -4.75 -14.32
CA LEU A 14 10.02 -5.39 -13.19
C LEU A 14 9.72 -4.39 -12.08
N ILE A 15 10.64 -3.48 -11.75
CA ILE A 15 10.40 -2.46 -10.71
C ILE A 15 9.29 -1.49 -11.15
N ILE A 16 9.35 -0.98 -12.38
CA ILE A 16 8.34 -0.06 -12.91
C ILE A 16 6.97 -0.72 -12.97
N SER A 17 6.88 -1.96 -13.44
CA SER A 17 5.62 -2.71 -13.48
C SER A 17 5.04 -2.94 -12.07
N GLN A 18 5.89 -3.22 -11.07
CA GLN A 18 5.46 -3.33 -9.67
C GLN A 18 4.94 -1.99 -9.12
N ILE A 19 5.59 -0.86 -9.44
CA ILE A 19 5.11 0.47 -9.04
C ILE A 19 3.72 0.71 -9.65
N ILE A 20 3.57 0.54 -10.96
CA ILE A 20 2.30 0.73 -11.66
C ILE A 20 1.21 -0.18 -11.08
N LEU A 21 1.54 -1.44 -10.82
CA LEU A 21 0.62 -2.40 -10.21
C LEU A 21 0.15 -1.94 -8.83
N MET A 22 1.07 -1.47 -7.98
CA MET A 22 0.73 -0.95 -6.65
C MET A 22 -0.16 0.29 -6.75
N GLN A 23 0.06 1.17 -7.73
CA GLN A 23 -0.83 2.30 -8.00
C GLN A 23 -2.23 1.85 -8.41
N CYS A 24 -2.33 0.88 -9.31
CA CYS A 24 -3.61 0.33 -9.74
C CYS A 24 -4.38 -0.30 -8.57
N ILE A 25 -3.70 -1.06 -7.72
CA ILE A 25 -4.29 -1.67 -6.51
C ILE A 25 -4.79 -0.56 -5.59
N TYR A 26 -3.95 0.43 -5.28
CA TYR A 26 -4.31 1.49 -4.36
C TYR A 26 -5.59 2.23 -4.77
N TYR A 27 -5.67 2.69 -6.03
CA TYR A 27 -6.84 3.47 -6.48
C TYR A 27 -8.09 2.60 -6.71
N SER A 28 -7.93 1.37 -7.22
CA SER A 28 -9.08 0.49 -7.47
C SER A 28 -9.73 0.05 -6.15
N PHE A 29 -8.93 -0.35 -5.17
CA PHE A 29 -9.47 -0.76 -3.87
C PHE A 29 -9.93 0.42 -3.04
N LEU A 30 -9.26 1.59 -3.10
CA LEU A 30 -9.77 2.80 -2.45
C LEU A 30 -11.15 3.18 -2.99
N GLY A 31 -11.33 3.17 -4.31
CA GLY A 31 -12.63 3.41 -4.95
C GLY A 31 -13.68 2.37 -4.54
N LEU A 32 -13.30 1.09 -4.45
CA LEU A 32 -14.19 0.02 -4.00
C LEU A 32 -14.61 0.21 -2.52
N TRP A 33 -13.65 0.52 -1.64
CA TRP A 33 -13.93 0.76 -0.22
C TRP A 33 -14.83 1.97 -0.03
N LEU A 34 -14.57 3.08 -0.72
CA LEU A 34 -15.43 4.27 -0.68
C LEU A 34 -16.82 3.96 -1.23
N ALA A 35 -16.93 3.30 -2.40
CA ALA A 35 -18.21 2.94 -2.97
C ALA A 35 -19.03 1.98 -2.07
N GLY A 36 -18.35 1.07 -1.38
CA GLY A 36 -18.95 0.17 -0.41
C GLY A 36 -19.46 0.91 0.82
N VAL A 37 -18.65 1.77 1.41
CA VAL A 37 -19.03 2.55 2.59
C VAL A 37 -20.15 3.55 2.26
N ASP A 38 -20.07 4.24 1.13
CA ASP A 38 -21.12 5.16 0.66
C ASP A 38 -22.41 4.42 0.31
N GLY A 39 -22.30 3.20 -0.22
CA GLY A 39 -23.44 2.33 -0.50
C GLY A 39 -24.19 1.89 0.76
N LEU A 40 -23.47 1.68 1.87
CA LEU A 40 -24.06 1.31 3.15
C LEU A 40 -24.78 2.50 3.83
N VAL A 41 -24.32 3.74 3.58
CA VAL A 41 -24.81 4.95 4.25
C VAL A 41 -25.66 5.83 3.32
N HIS A 42 -25.91 5.38 2.08
CA HIS A 42 -26.64 6.12 1.04
C HIS A 42 -26.15 7.57 0.86
N THR A 43 -24.84 7.78 0.96
CA THR A 43 -24.22 9.09 0.79
C THR A 43 -23.86 9.34 -0.67
N SER A 44 -23.76 10.62 -1.05
CA SER A 44 -23.39 11.04 -2.40
C SER A 44 -21.92 10.74 -2.67
N ARG A 45 -21.65 9.93 -3.68
CA ARG A 45 -20.30 9.59 -4.15
C ARG A 45 -19.68 10.80 -4.85
N SER A 46 -18.55 11.28 -4.36
CA SER A 46 -17.78 12.33 -5.02
C SER A 46 -16.29 11.99 -5.07
N LEU A 47 -15.61 12.45 -6.12
CA LEU A 47 -14.15 12.41 -6.22
C LEU A 47 -13.47 13.23 -5.12
N ASP A 48 -14.21 14.16 -4.50
CA ASP A 48 -13.74 14.93 -3.34
C ASP A 48 -13.33 14.02 -2.17
N GLN A 49 -13.98 12.86 -2.00
CA GLN A 49 -13.63 11.92 -0.93
C GLN A 49 -12.24 11.29 -1.11
N ILE A 50 -11.73 11.27 -2.35
CA ILE A 50 -10.42 10.72 -2.68
C ILE A 50 -9.35 11.82 -2.63
N PHE A 51 -9.63 12.97 -3.25
CA PHE A 51 -8.60 13.99 -3.51
C PHE A 51 -8.73 15.27 -2.68
N SER A 52 -9.92 15.62 -2.17
CA SER A 52 -10.10 16.88 -1.44
C SER A 52 -9.52 16.83 -0.03
N TYR A 53 -8.76 17.87 0.34
CA TYR A 53 -8.19 18.00 1.68
C TYR A 53 -9.24 18.32 2.76
N GLU A 54 -10.35 18.96 2.37
CA GLU A 54 -11.36 19.46 3.30
C GLU A 54 -12.33 18.38 3.77
N VAL A 55 -12.56 17.36 2.94
CA VAL A 55 -13.51 16.29 3.23
C VAL A 55 -12.95 15.29 4.25
N LEU A 56 -11.62 15.10 4.28
CA LEU A 56 -10.94 14.28 5.29
C LEU A 56 -10.83 15.03 6.63
N GLY A 57 -11.97 15.15 7.33
CA GLY A 57 -12.07 15.72 8.68
C GLY A 57 -12.69 14.74 9.69
N PHE A 58 -12.37 14.92 10.97
CA PHE A 58 -12.96 14.11 12.06
C PHE A 58 -14.41 14.51 12.39
N SER A 59 -14.77 15.76 12.09
CA SER A 59 -16.05 16.35 12.51
C SER A 59 -17.23 15.84 11.70
N THR A 60 -17.05 15.58 10.40
CA THR A 60 -18.13 15.15 9.51
C THR A 60 -18.24 13.63 9.47
N THR A 61 -19.46 13.11 9.38
CA THR A 61 -19.70 11.67 9.23
C THR A 61 -19.05 11.13 7.94
N GLN A 62 -19.17 11.87 6.84
CA GLN A 62 -18.53 11.54 5.57
C GLN A 62 -17.01 11.44 5.69
N GLY A 63 -16.36 12.38 6.40
CA GLY A 63 -14.92 12.34 6.63
C GLY A 63 -14.48 11.12 7.45
N ARG A 64 -15.26 10.73 8.47
CA ARG A 64 -14.99 9.50 9.24
C ARG A 64 -15.08 8.24 8.40
N LEU A 65 -16.09 8.16 7.54
CA LEU A 65 -16.28 7.04 6.61
C LEU A 65 -15.13 6.95 5.59
N SER A 66 -14.73 8.10 5.02
CA SER A 66 -13.55 8.16 4.15
C SER A 66 -12.28 7.72 4.90
N MET A 67 -12.04 8.17 6.13
CA MET A 67 -10.89 7.72 6.92
C MET A 67 -10.90 6.20 7.14
N MET A 68 -12.05 5.60 7.45
CA MET A 68 -12.16 4.14 7.56
C MET A 68 -11.80 3.45 6.24
N ALA A 69 -12.27 3.98 5.10
CA ALA A 69 -11.92 3.45 3.78
C ALA A 69 -10.42 3.55 3.48
N PHE A 70 -9.76 4.65 3.84
CA PHE A 70 -8.31 4.81 3.71
C PHE A 70 -7.52 3.81 4.57
N ILE A 71 -7.96 3.57 5.81
CA ILE A 71 -7.35 2.57 6.69
C ILE A 71 -7.53 1.17 6.12
N LEU A 72 -8.73 0.79 5.71
CA LEU A 72 -8.99 -0.52 5.07
C LEU A 72 -8.17 -0.69 3.79
N ASN A 73 -8.06 0.36 2.98
CA ASN A 73 -7.25 0.36 1.77
C ASN A 73 -5.76 0.16 2.08
N SER A 74 -5.24 0.76 3.14
CA SER A 74 -3.84 0.57 3.55
C SER A 74 -3.55 -0.89 3.96
N LEU A 75 -4.52 -1.58 4.57
CA LEU A 75 -4.43 -3.02 4.86
C LEU A 75 -4.46 -3.85 3.57
N THR A 76 -5.35 -3.53 2.64
CA THR A 76 -5.40 -4.20 1.33
C THR A 76 -4.10 -4.01 0.55
N CYS A 77 -3.53 -2.80 0.58
CA CYS A 77 -2.26 -2.50 -0.07
C CYS A 77 -1.08 -3.21 0.61
N ALA A 78 -1.10 -3.39 1.94
CA ALA A 78 -0.11 -4.20 2.64
C ALA A 78 -0.11 -5.66 2.17
N LEU A 79 -1.28 -6.24 1.90
CA LEU A 79 -1.40 -7.56 1.27
C LEU A 79 -0.88 -7.57 -0.17
N GLY A 80 -1.08 -6.47 -0.91
CA GLY A 80 -0.49 -6.28 -2.24
C GLY A 80 1.04 -6.29 -2.20
N LEU A 81 1.65 -5.53 -1.28
CA LEU A 81 3.10 -5.54 -1.06
C LEU A 81 3.60 -6.96 -0.76
N TRP A 82 2.89 -7.66 0.12
CA TRP A 82 3.21 -9.03 0.50
C TRP A 82 3.19 -10.00 -0.69
N PHE A 83 2.17 -9.94 -1.54
CA PHE A 83 2.00 -10.88 -2.64
C PHE A 83 2.97 -10.63 -3.80
N PHE A 84 3.16 -9.36 -4.18
CA PHE A 84 3.89 -8.97 -5.39
C PHE A 84 5.37 -8.63 -5.16
N ILE A 85 5.72 -8.00 -4.04
CA ILE A 85 7.09 -7.51 -3.78
C ILE A 85 7.91 -8.56 -3.05
N ARG A 86 7.29 -9.28 -2.10
CA ARG A 86 7.86 -10.42 -1.34
C ARG A 86 9.15 -10.15 -0.55
N ARG A 87 9.77 -8.97 -0.69
CA ARG A 87 11.02 -8.57 -0.08
C ARG A 87 10.80 -7.41 0.89
N GLY A 88 10.92 -7.69 2.19
CA GLY A 88 10.55 -6.74 3.25
C GLY A 88 11.29 -5.40 3.15
N LYS A 89 12.60 -5.45 2.84
CA LYS A 89 13.47 -4.26 2.76
C LYS A 89 13.04 -3.22 1.72
N GLN A 90 12.24 -3.60 0.73
CA GLN A 90 11.75 -2.69 -0.31
C GLN A 90 10.32 -2.18 -0.03
N CYS A 91 9.59 -2.77 0.93
CA CYS A 91 8.19 -2.43 1.17
C CYS A 91 7.99 -0.96 1.53
N LEU A 92 8.91 -0.37 2.30
CA LEU A 92 8.86 1.05 2.67
C LEU A 92 8.97 1.94 1.42
N ASP A 93 9.94 1.68 0.54
CA ASP A 93 10.17 2.47 -0.68
C ASP A 93 8.91 2.50 -1.56
N PHE A 94 8.28 1.35 -1.79
CA PHE A 94 7.05 1.27 -2.57
C PHE A 94 5.87 1.96 -1.88
N THR A 95 5.76 1.82 -0.55
CA THR A 95 4.69 2.48 0.22
C THR A 95 4.79 4.00 0.14
N VAL A 96 6.01 4.53 0.32
CA VAL A 96 6.29 5.97 0.21
C VAL A 96 5.99 6.44 -1.22
N THR A 97 6.43 5.67 -2.23
CA THR A 97 6.17 6.00 -3.65
C THR A 97 4.68 6.10 -3.94
N VAL A 98 3.87 5.15 -3.45
CA VAL A 98 2.40 5.16 -3.64
C VAL A 98 1.77 6.41 -3.06
N HIS A 99 2.09 6.72 -1.80
CA HIS A 99 1.55 7.90 -1.12
C HIS A 99 2.09 9.21 -1.68
N PHE A 100 3.31 9.23 -2.22
CA PHE A 100 3.88 10.39 -2.89
C PHE A 100 3.09 10.75 -4.15
N PHE A 101 2.76 9.76 -4.99
CA PHE A 101 1.88 9.98 -6.15
C PHE A 101 0.47 10.40 -5.74
N HIS A 102 -0.07 9.83 -4.66
CA HIS A 102 -1.37 10.26 -4.13
C HIS A 102 -1.34 11.73 -3.70
N MET A 103 -0.29 12.14 -2.97
CA MET A 103 -0.06 13.53 -2.58
C MET A 103 0.01 14.46 -3.79
N ILE A 104 0.73 14.07 -4.86
CA ILE A 104 0.75 14.84 -6.12
C ILE A 104 -0.65 14.96 -6.73
N GLY A 105 -1.41 13.86 -6.76
CA GLY A 105 -2.79 13.87 -7.25
C GLY A 105 -3.69 14.83 -6.46
N CYS A 106 -3.62 14.79 -5.14
CA CYS A 106 -4.37 15.72 -4.29
C CYS A 106 -3.92 17.17 -4.51
N TRP A 107 -2.62 17.42 -4.71
CA TRP A 107 -2.12 18.76 -4.95
C TRP A 107 -2.65 19.34 -6.28
N ILE A 108 -2.61 18.54 -7.34
CA ILE A 108 -3.17 18.92 -8.65
C ILE A 108 -4.67 19.19 -8.54
N TYR A 109 -5.40 18.38 -7.77
CA TYR A 109 -6.85 18.52 -7.62
C TYR A 109 -7.27 19.78 -6.85
N ASN A 110 -6.65 20.06 -5.71
CA ASN A 110 -7.07 21.18 -4.85
C ASN A 110 -6.49 22.52 -5.30
N THR A 111 -5.46 22.53 -6.16
CA THR A 111 -4.72 23.71 -6.67
C THR A 111 -4.06 24.60 -5.61
N HIS A 112 -4.43 24.44 -4.34
CA HIS A 112 -3.90 25.14 -3.17
C HIS A 112 -3.11 24.19 -2.29
N LEU A 113 -2.00 24.69 -1.74
CA LEU A 113 -1.07 23.92 -0.90
C LEU A 113 -1.52 23.78 0.56
N LYS A 114 -2.64 24.39 0.95
CA LYS A 114 -3.14 24.38 2.33
C LYS A 114 -3.90 23.08 2.61
N ALA A 115 -3.17 21.98 2.71
CA ALA A 115 -3.75 20.70 3.14
C ALA A 115 -4.10 20.75 4.64
N ALA A 116 -5.28 20.24 4.98
CA ALA A 116 -5.73 20.14 6.37
C ALA A 116 -4.82 19.22 7.19
N LEU A 117 -4.61 19.53 8.47
CA LEU A 117 -3.75 18.73 9.35
C LEU A 117 -4.28 17.29 9.53
N SER A 118 -5.61 17.11 9.53
CA SER A 118 -6.26 15.80 9.55
C SER A 118 -5.87 14.94 8.34
N TRP A 119 -5.79 15.54 7.15
CA TRP A 119 -5.38 14.85 5.94
C TRP A 119 -3.95 14.31 6.05
N TRP A 120 -3.02 15.12 6.59
CA TRP A 120 -1.65 14.69 6.83
C TRP A 120 -1.58 13.54 7.83
N LEU A 121 -2.29 13.65 8.96
CA LEU A 121 -2.33 12.59 9.98
C LEU A 121 -2.83 11.27 9.41
N VAL A 122 -3.92 11.30 8.62
CA VAL A 122 -4.49 10.09 8.02
C VAL A 122 -3.53 9.47 7.02
N ASN A 123 -2.92 10.26 6.13
CA ASN A 123 -1.99 9.75 5.13
C ASN A 123 -0.71 9.18 5.77
N VAL A 124 -0.14 9.86 6.77
CA VAL A 124 1.03 9.36 7.50
C VAL A 124 0.68 8.08 8.26
N ALA A 125 -0.49 8.02 8.91
CA ALA A 125 -0.94 6.82 9.60
C ALA A 125 -1.15 5.65 8.62
N CYS A 126 -1.79 5.87 7.47
CA CYS A 126 -1.98 4.85 6.44
C CYS A 126 -0.65 4.39 5.83
N MET A 127 0.29 5.32 5.60
CA MET A 127 1.63 5.01 5.12
C MET A 127 2.38 4.13 6.12
N ALA A 128 2.37 4.50 7.41
CA ALA A 128 3.00 3.72 8.46
C ALA A 128 2.36 2.33 8.59
N LEU A 129 1.02 2.26 8.57
CA LEU A 129 0.29 0.99 8.68
C LEU A 129 0.62 0.06 7.52
N MET A 130 0.56 0.57 6.28
CA MET A 130 0.89 -0.19 5.07
C MET A 130 2.35 -0.67 5.09
N ALA A 131 3.29 0.19 5.47
CA ALA A 131 4.71 -0.15 5.51
C ALA A 131 5.02 -1.21 6.57
N VAL A 132 4.57 -1.02 7.81
CA VAL A 132 4.84 -1.94 8.94
C VAL A 132 4.20 -3.30 8.70
N ILE A 133 2.94 -3.35 8.28
CA ILE A 133 2.25 -4.63 8.03
C ILE A 133 2.84 -5.32 6.80
N GLY A 134 3.10 -4.57 5.71
CA GLY A 134 3.70 -5.12 4.49
C GLY A 134 5.09 -5.71 4.76
N GLU A 135 5.93 -4.97 5.49
CA GLU A 135 7.26 -5.44 5.88
C GLU A 135 7.18 -6.67 6.79
N TYR A 136 6.33 -6.65 7.82
CA TYR A 136 6.13 -7.78 8.73
C TYR A 136 5.71 -9.05 7.98
N LEU A 137 4.72 -8.94 7.07
CA LEU A 137 4.24 -10.08 6.29
C LEU A 137 5.32 -10.61 5.34
N CYS A 138 6.02 -9.74 4.62
CA CYS A 138 7.13 -10.11 3.74
C CYS A 138 8.25 -10.80 4.51
N MET A 139 8.69 -10.21 5.62
CA MET A 139 9.75 -10.76 6.46
C MET A 139 9.36 -12.13 7.02
N ARG A 140 8.11 -12.29 7.48
CA ARG A 140 7.61 -13.58 7.97
C ARG A 140 7.62 -14.65 6.88
N THR A 141 7.36 -14.30 5.62
CA THR A 141 7.48 -15.24 4.50
C THR A 141 8.91 -15.52 4.07
N GLU A 142 9.80 -14.54 4.13
CA GLU A 142 11.22 -14.69 3.81
C GLU A 142 11.94 -15.59 4.83
N LEU A 143 11.54 -15.51 6.11
CA LEU A 143 12.10 -16.32 7.20
C LEU A 143 11.56 -17.75 7.27
N ARG A 144 10.59 -18.15 6.42
CA ARG A 144 10.14 -19.54 6.37
C ARG A 144 11.27 -20.41 5.82
N ALA A 145 11.74 -21.35 6.65
CA ALA A 145 12.83 -22.24 6.28
C ALA A 145 12.49 -23.03 5.00
N ILE A 146 13.46 -23.12 4.11
CA ILE A 146 13.42 -24.01 2.95
C ILE A 146 13.33 -25.44 3.49
N PRO A 147 12.34 -26.27 3.09
CA PRO A 147 12.31 -27.66 3.50
C PRO A 147 13.55 -28.34 2.94
N VAL A 148 14.46 -28.72 3.83
CA VAL A 148 15.62 -29.52 3.47
C VAL A 148 15.08 -30.91 3.19
N ASN A 149 14.92 -31.25 1.91
CA ASN A 149 14.64 -32.62 1.52
C ASN A 149 15.88 -33.45 1.90
N THR A 150 15.87 -34.04 3.09
CA THR A 150 16.93 -34.93 3.55
C THR A 150 16.89 -36.16 2.65
N ALA A 151 17.71 -36.16 1.59
CA ALA A 151 17.90 -37.32 0.75
C ALA A 151 18.25 -38.53 1.66
N PRO A 152 17.69 -39.72 1.40
CA PRO A 152 17.96 -40.89 2.24
C PRO A 152 19.46 -41.16 2.26
N LYS A 153 20.04 -41.25 3.45
CA LYS A 153 21.42 -41.73 3.59
C LYS A 153 21.46 -43.15 3.03
N SER A 154 22.19 -43.36 1.94
CA SER A 154 22.55 -44.70 1.47
C SER A 154 23.43 -45.33 2.55
N ASN A 155 22.85 -46.23 3.34
CA ASN A 155 23.62 -47.08 4.24
C ASN A 155 24.39 -48.07 3.36
N LEU A 156 25.72 -47.94 3.37
CA LEU A 156 26.67 -48.94 2.87
C LEU A 156 26.92 -49.99 3.94
#